data_AF-A0A7C3EA63-F1
#
_entry.id   AF-A0A7C3EA63-F1
#
_cell.length_a   1.000
_cell.length_b   1.000
_cell.length_c   1.000
_cell.angle_alpha   90.00
_cell.angle_beta   90.00
_cell.angle_gamma   90.00
#
_symmetry.space_group_name_H-M   'P 1'
#
loop_
_entity.id
_entity.type
_entity.pdbx_description
1 polymer ?
#
loop_
_entity_poly.entity_id
_entity_poly.type
_entity_poly.pdbx_seq_one_letter_code
_entity_poly.pdbx_strand_id
1 'polypeptide(L)' 'HKELILNWFKAKKAFSCGIVEGLNNKVKLTVRKSYGFKTLGCTEIALYHVLGKLPEPKLTHRFY' A
#
# COMPACT_ATOMS: atom_id res chain seq x y z
N HIS A 1 12.21 -10.41 26.01
CA HIS A 1 11.29 -9.39 25.46
C HIS A 1 11.66 -7.94 25.85
N LYS A 2 12.35 -7.70 26.98
CA LYS A 2 12.76 -6.35 27.45
C LYS A 2 13.81 -5.65 26.57
N GLU A 3 14.71 -6.42 25.97
CA GLU A 3 15.78 -5.89 25.09
C GLU A 3 15.25 -5.28 23.78
N LEU A 4 14.18 -5.85 23.21
CA LEU A 4 13.56 -5.34 21.98
C LEU A 4 12.89 -3.96 22.20
N ILE A 5 12.39 -3.69 23.40
CA ILE A 5 11.79 -2.39 23.76
C ILE A 5 12.87 -1.31 23.86
N LEU A 6 14.04 -1.66 24.40
CA LEU A 6 15.18 -0.74 24.53
C LEU A 6 15.82 -0.39 23.17
N ASN A 7 15.67 -1.24 22.15
CA ASN A 7 16.14 -0.94 20.80
C ASN A 7 15.47 0.29 20.18
N TRP A 8 14.19 0.56 20.49
CA TRP A 8 13.49 1.76 20.02
C TRP A 8 14.10 3.04 20.58
N PHE A 9 14.49 3.03 21.86
CA PHE A 9 15.15 4.16 22.52
C PHE A 9 16.60 4.33 22.06
N LYS A 10 17.32 3.22 21.85
CA LYS A 10 18.71 3.23 21.34
C LYS A 10 18.79 3.72 19.90
N ALA A 11 17.77 3.43 19.08
CA ALA A 11 17.71 3.85 17.68
C ALA A 11 17.25 5.31 17.48
N LYS A 12 16.84 6.07 18.52
CA LYS A 12 16.53 7.51 18.43
C LYS A 12 15.69 7.94 17.20
N LYS A 13 14.64 7.20 16.82
CA LYS A 13 13.86 7.43 15.58
C LYS A 13 14.69 7.43 14.28
N ALA A 14 15.82 6.72 14.23
CA ALA A 14 16.67 6.61 13.04
C ALA A 14 15.93 6.01 11.83
N PHE A 15 14.86 5.23 12.08
CA PHE A 15 14.02 4.67 11.03
C PHE A 15 12.64 5.33 11.07
N SER A 16 12.28 5.98 9.96
CA SER A 16 10.93 6.52 9.76
C SER A 16 10.01 5.39 9.30
N CYS A 17 9.13 4.92 10.19
CA CYS A 17 8.09 3.96 9.82
C CYS A 17 6.98 4.59 8.96
N GLY A 18 6.93 5.91 8.84
CA GLY A 18 5.84 6.62 8.16
C GLY A 18 5.68 6.25 6.68
N ILE A 19 6.78 5.94 5.99
CA ILE A 19 6.74 5.48 4.59
C ILE A 19 6.07 4.10 4.50
N VAL A 20 6.44 3.19 5.41
CA VAL A 20 5.88 1.83 5.46
C VAL A 20 4.40 1.86 5.85
N GLU A 21 4.03 2.69 6.82
CA GLU A 21 2.64 2.91 7.23
C GLU A 21 1.80 3.50 6.09
N GLY A 22 2.35 4.47 5.34
CA GLY A 22 1.70 5.04 4.16
C GLY A 22 1.46 4.00 3.07
N LEU A 23 2.44 3.13 2.80
CA LEU A 23 2.30 2.03 1.84
C LEU A 23 1.24 1.01 2.30
N ASN A 24 1.25 0.64 3.58
CA ASN A 24 0.26 -0.28 4.14
C ASN A 24 -1.16 0.28 4.03
N ASN A 25 -1.35 1.57 4.29
CA ASN A 25 -2.65 2.21 4.15
C ASN A 25 -3.11 2.23 2.69
N LYS A 26 -2.20 2.47 1.74
CA LYS A 26 -2.48 2.46 0.30
C LYS A 26 -2.95 1.09 -0.16
N VAL A 27 -2.28 0.01 0.25
CA VAL A 27 -2.67 -1.38 -0.03
C VAL A 27 -4.07 -1.67 0.52
N LYS A 28 -4.32 -1.32 1.80
CA LYS A 28 -5.63 -1.52 2.45
C LYS A 28 -6.76 -0.83 1.69
N LEU A 29 -6.53 0.40 1.22
CA LEU A 29 -7.51 1.15 0.44
C LEU A 29 -7.78 0.51 -0.93
N THR A 30 -6.74 0.06 -1.63
CA THR A 30 -6.87 -0.61 -2.94
C THR A 30 -7.73 -1.87 -2.84
N VAL A 31 -7.45 -2.72 -1.84
CA VAL A 31 -8.21 -3.95 -1.59
C VAL A 31 -9.66 -3.66 -1.21
N ARG A 32 -9.92 -2.53 -0.51
CA ARG A 32 -11.28 -2.12 -0.18
C ARG A 32 -12.04 -1.54 -1.38
N LYS A 33 -11.37 -0.77 -2.24
CA LYS A 33 -11.98 -0.13 -3.42
C LYS A 33 -12.41 -1.12 -4.51
N SER A 34 -11.80 -2.31 -4.57
CA SER A 34 -12.17 -3.37 -5.51
C SER A 34 -13.46 -4.10 -5.10
N TYR A 35 -14.53 -3.35 -4.81
CA TYR A 35 -15.87 -3.86 -4.51
C TYR A 35 -16.39 -4.67 -5.71
N GLY A 36 -16.22 -5.99 -5.67
CA GLY A 36 -16.68 -6.93 -6.71
C GLY A 36 -15.58 -7.78 -7.34
N PHE A 37 -14.32 -7.32 -7.32
CA PHE A 37 -13.16 -8.04 -7.86
C PHE A 37 -12.26 -8.51 -6.70
N LYS A 38 -12.65 -9.63 -6.07
CA LYS A 38 -11.96 -10.19 -4.90
C LYS A 38 -11.00 -11.33 -5.22
N THR A 39 -10.71 -11.57 -6.50
CA THR A 39 -9.72 -12.58 -6.89
C THR A 39 -8.31 -12.09 -6.57
N LEU A 40 -7.42 -13.01 -6.24
CA LEU A 40 -6.03 -12.69 -5.93
C LEU A 40 -5.34 -12.03 -7.14
N GLY A 41 -5.60 -12.52 -8.35
CA GLY A 41 -5.04 -11.94 -9.59
C GLY A 41 -5.49 -10.48 -9.84
N CYS A 42 -6.77 -10.15 -9.64
CA CYS A 42 -7.23 -8.76 -9.77
C CYS A 42 -6.62 -7.85 -8.70
N THR A 43 -6.41 -8.37 -7.49
CA THR A 43 -5.76 -7.64 -6.40
C THR A 43 -4.30 -7.35 -6.75
N GLU A 44 -3.57 -8.33 -7.28
CA GLU A 44 -2.18 -8.18 -7.70
C GLU A 44 -2.02 -7.13 -8.80
N ILE A 45 -2.87 -7.18 -9.83
CA ILE A 45 -2.90 -6.19 -10.91
C ILE A 45 -3.20 -4.79 -10.36
N ALA A 46 -4.21 -4.66 -9.50
CA ALA A 46 -4.56 -3.38 -8.90
C ALA A 46 -3.40 -2.81 -8.04
N LEU A 47 -2.65 -3.67 -7.35
CA LEU A 47 -1.46 -3.27 -6.60
C LEU A 47 -0.34 -2.80 -7.54
N TYR A 48 -0.11 -3.47 -8.66
CA TYR A 48 0.88 -3.02 -9.66
C TYR A 48 0.54 -1.64 -10.24
N HIS A 49 -0.74 -1.35 -10.51
CA HIS A 49 -1.14 -0.01 -10.97
C HIS A 49 -0.98 1.06 -9.88
N VAL A 50 -1.37 0.77 -8.63
CA VAL A 50 -1.36 1.75 -7.53
C VAL A 50 0.03 2.02 -6.97
N LEU A 51 0.91 1.02 -6.95
CA LEU A 51 2.30 1.13 -6.47
C LEU A 51 3.27 1.45 -7.61
N GLY A 52 3.13 0.78 -8.76
CA GLY A 52 4.05 0.85 -9.89
C GLY A 52 3.70 1.88 -10.97
N LYS A 53 2.55 2.57 -10.89
CA LYS A 53 2.08 3.54 -11.89
C LYS A 53 2.11 2.98 -13.32
N LEU A 54 1.72 1.73 -13.48
CA LEU A 54 1.66 1.07 -14.79
C LEU A 54 0.66 1.82 -15.69
N PRO A 55 0.95 1.99 -17.00
CA PRO A 55 0.04 2.67 -17.91
C PRO A 55 -1.34 2.01 -17.90
N GLU A 56 -2.35 2.82 -17.64
CA GLU A 56 -3.75 2.40 -17.73
C GLU A 56 -4.22 2.47 -19.19
N PRO A 57 -5.13 1.58 -19.62
CA PRO A 57 -5.72 1.65 -20.95
C PRO A 57 -6.46 2.99 -21.12
N LYS A 58 -6.45 3.53 -22.36
CA LYS A 58 -7.20 4.75 -22.68
C LYS A 58 -8.70 4.47 -22.55
N LEU A 59 -9.31 4.98 -21.49
CA LEU A 59 -10.76 4.92 -21.29
C LEU A 59 -11.46 5.98 -22.15
N THR A 60 -12.53 5.57 -22.85
CA THR A 60 -13.36 6.45 -23.69
C THR A 60 -14.12 7.49 -22.86
N HIS A 61 -14.46 7.16 -21.61
CA HIS A 61 -15.18 8.04 -20.70
C HIS A 61 -14.50 8.08 -19.33
N ARG A 62 -14.27 9.28 -18.80
CA ARG A 62 -13.85 9.50 -17.41
C ARG A 62 -15.05 10.06 -16.65
N PHE A 63 -15.47 9.36 -15.61
CA PHE A 63 -16.42 9.93 -14.65
C PHE A 63 -15.61 10.78 -13.66
N TYR A 64 -15.85 12.09 -13.62
CA TYR A 64 -15.27 13.03 -12.67
C TYR A 64 -16.15 13.11 -11.41
#